data_AF-C8X9M7-F1
#
_entry.id   AF-C8X9M7-F1
#
_cell.length_a   1.000
_cell.length_b   1.000
_cell.length_c   1.000
_cell.angle_alpha   90.00
_cell.angle_beta   90.00
_cell.angle_gamma   90.00
#
_symmetry.space_group_name_H-M   'P 1'
#
loop_
_entity.id
_entity.type
_entity.pdbx_description
1 polymer ?
#
loop_
_entity_poly.entity_id
_entity_poly.type
_entity_poly.pdbx_seq_one_letter_code
_entity_poly.pdbx_strand_id
1 'polypeptide(L)'
;MPDAVSMPNRMQIRPFAIADTDPVIDLWHRCGLTRPWNDPHRDIARKLTVQPELFLVGELDDRIVASAMAGYDGHRGWVNYLAVDPDRRRAGLAGTLMAVIEADLRARGCPKLSLQVRAGNEQALGFYRSLGYADDRTVVLGKRLISDGADRPEENR
;
A
#
# COMPACT_ATOMS: atom_id res chain seq x y z
N MET A 1 38.79 20.63 9.40
CA MET A 1 37.76 19.62 9.75
C MET A 1 36.93 19.44 8.49
N PRO A 2 36.85 18.26 7.88
CA PRO A 2 36.03 18.11 6.69
C PRO A 2 34.56 18.07 7.11
N ASP A 3 33.75 18.86 6.41
CA ASP A 3 32.31 18.96 6.56
C ASP A 3 31.67 17.57 6.52
N ALA A 4 30.82 17.29 7.51
CA ALA A 4 29.95 16.13 7.49
C ALA A 4 29.00 16.30 6.29
N VAL A 5 29.33 15.66 5.18
CA VAL A 5 28.41 15.47 4.06
C VAL A 5 27.17 14.79 4.62
N SER A 6 26.09 15.55 4.79
CA SER A 6 24.80 15.04 5.20
C SER A 6 24.39 13.96 4.19
N MET A 7 24.46 12.70 4.60
CA MET A 7 23.96 11.59 3.79
C MET A 7 22.50 11.92 3.42
N PRO A 8 22.09 11.72 2.15
CA PRO A 8 20.72 11.97 1.77
C PRO A 8 19.83 11.14 2.68
N ASN A 9 18.83 11.78 3.30
CA ASN A 9 17.95 11.09 4.23
C ASN A 9 17.24 9.96 3.46
N ARG A 10 17.58 8.72 3.80
CA ARG A 10 17.02 7.53 3.16
C ARG A 10 15.75 7.17 3.89
N MET A 11 14.69 6.93 3.14
CA MET A 11 13.43 6.45 3.72
C MET A 11 13.69 5.15 4.48
N GLN A 12 13.34 5.14 5.76
CA GLN A 12 13.37 3.96 6.60
C GLN A 12 12.07 3.19 6.40
N ILE A 13 12.16 1.92 6.03
CA ILE A 13 10.99 1.04 5.89
C ILE A 13 10.93 0.15 7.11
N ARG A 14 9.77 0.14 7.76
CA ARG A 14 9.52 -0.67 8.95
C ARG A 14 8.07 -1.16 8.99
N PRO A 15 7.77 -2.20 9.79
CA PRO A 15 6.40 -2.54 10.11
C PRO A 15 5.66 -1.35 10.73
N PHE A 16 4.38 -1.26 10.40
CA PHE A 16 3.44 -0.32 11.01
C PHE A 16 3.39 -0.51 12.53
N ALA A 17 3.35 0.59 13.27
CA ALA A 17 3.07 0.65 14.69
C ALA A 17 1.73 1.36 14.93
N ILE A 18 1.04 1.04 16.02
CA ILE A 18 -0.29 1.61 16.31
C ILE A 18 -0.30 3.15 16.35
N ALA A 19 0.82 3.77 16.76
CA ALA A 19 0.99 5.22 16.76
C ALA A 19 0.99 5.85 15.35
N ASP A 20 1.22 5.05 14.30
CA ASP A 20 1.20 5.51 12.91
C ASP A 20 -0.22 5.61 12.33
N THR A 21 -1.26 5.21 13.08
CA THR A 21 -2.66 5.15 12.59
C THR A 21 -3.09 6.46 11.93
N ASP A 22 -3.09 7.57 12.67
CA ASP A 22 -3.58 8.85 12.13
C ASP A 22 -2.68 9.38 11.01
N PRO A 23 -1.34 9.39 11.12
CA PRO A 23 -0.45 9.77 10.02
C PRO A 23 -0.66 8.98 8.72
N VAL A 24 -0.92 7.67 8.83
CA VAL A 24 -1.17 6.81 7.67
C VAL A 24 -2.53 7.09 7.04
N ILE A 25 -3.57 7.32 7.87
CA ILE A 25 -4.90 7.67 7.37
C ILE A 25 -4.87 9.03 6.65
N ASP A 26 -4.18 10.01 7.22
CA ASP A 26 -3.96 11.32 6.57
C ASP A 26 -3.23 11.18 5.24
N LEU A 27 -2.21 10.32 5.18
CA LEU A 27 -1.52 9.98 3.93
C LEU A 27 -2.49 9.37 2.91
N TRP A 28 -3.35 8.43 3.30
CA TRP A 28 -4.33 7.84 2.40
C TRP A 28 -5.35 8.83 1.87
N HIS A 29 -5.80 9.77 2.69
CA HIS A 29 -6.66 10.87 2.25
C HIS A 29 -5.96 11.72 1.20
N ARG A 30 -4.71 12.14 1.45
CA ARG A 30 -3.91 12.93 0.49
C ARG A 30 -3.61 12.18 -0.81
N CYS A 31 -3.51 10.85 -0.76
CA CYS A 31 -3.36 10.00 -1.94
C CYS A 31 -4.69 9.64 -2.62
N GLY A 32 -5.84 10.03 -2.06
CA GLY A 32 -7.16 9.70 -2.59
C GLY A 32 -7.50 8.21 -2.54
N LEU A 33 -7.00 7.48 -1.54
CA LEU A 33 -7.17 6.03 -1.37
C LEU A 33 -8.38 5.65 -0.51
N THR A 34 -8.87 6.56 0.33
CA THR A 34 -10.03 6.32 1.20
C THR A 34 -11.34 6.26 0.40
N ARG A 35 -12.32 5.47 0.85
CA ARG A 35 -13.62 5.35 0.20
C ARG A 35 -14.74 5.38 1.24
N PRO A 36 -15.93 5.91 0.93
CA PRO A 36 -17.05 5.98 1.88
C PRO A 36 -17.44 4.63 2.50
N TRP A 37 -17.24 3.54 1.75
CA TRP A 37 -17.63 2.18 2.12
C TRP A 37 -16.51 1.36 2.80
N ASN A 38 -15.32 1.93 2.99
CA ASN A 38 -14.20 1.32 3.69
C ASN A 38 -13.74 2.29 4.79
N ASP A 39 -14.00 1.93 6.04
CA ASP A 39 -13.53 2.72 7.18
C ASP A 39 -12.03 2.44 7.39
N PRO A 40 -11.15 3.44 7.21
CA PRO A 40 -9.71 3.21 7.26
C PRO A 40 -9.24 2.74 8.65
N HIS A 41 -9.91 3.13 9.73
CA HIS A 41 -9.57 2.62 11.07
C HIS A 41 -9.91 1.13 11.20
N ARG A 42 -11.04 0.70 10.61
CA ARG A 42 -11.41 -0.74 10.60
C ARG A 42 -10.50 -1.56 9.71
N ASP A 43 -10.07 -1.02 8.57
CA ASP A 43 -9.13 -1.70 7.69
C ASP A 43 -7.77 -1.89 8.38
N ILE A 44 -7.26 -0.89 9.10
CA ILE A 44 -6.05 -1.03 9.94
C ILE A 44 -6.29 -2.09 11.02
N ALA A 45 -7.39 -2.01 11.77
CA ALA A 45 -7.67 -2.97 12.83
C ALA A 45 -7.71 -4.42 12.32
N ARG A 46 -8.34 -4.67 11.16
CA ARG A 46 -8.35 -5.99 10.50
C ARG A 46 -6.95 -6.42 10.06
N LYS A 47 -6.17 -5.49 9.49
CA LYS A 47 -4.82 -5.82 9.05
C LYS A 47 -3.92 -6.20 10.23
N LEU A 48 -4.10 -5.56 11.38
CA LEU A 48 -3.35 -5.89 12.59
C LEU A 48 -3.66 -7.29 13.14
N THR A 49 -4.80 -7.88 12.81
CA THR A 49 -5.11 -9.28 13.20
C THR A 49 -4.59 -10.31 12.19
N VAL A 50 -4.11 -9.90 11.01
CA VAL A 50 -3.70 -10.82 9.93
C VAL A 50 -2.38 -10.38 9.29
N GLN A 51 -1.30 -11.07 9.64
CA GLN A 51 0.06 -10.80 9.16
C GLN A 51 0.45 -9.32 9.33
N PRO A 52 0.35 -8.75 10.55
CA PRO A 52 0.64 -7.33 10.81
C PRO A 52 2.03 -6.90 10.33
N GLU A 53 2.99 -7.82 10.33
CA GLU A 53 4.36 -7.58 9.88
C GLU A 53 4.47 -7.26 8.38
N LEU A 54 3.43 -7.58 7.58
CA LEU A 54 3.34 -7.22 6.16
C LEU A 54 2.60 -5.89 5.93
N PHE A 55 2.24 -5.16 6.99
CA PHE A 55 1.83 -3.77 6.89
C PHE A 55 3.07 -2.91 7.10
N LEU A 56 3.56 -2.29 6.02
CA LEU A 56 4.79 -1.52 6.03
C LEU A 56 4.52 -0.03 5.88
N VAL A 57 5.31 0.78 6.59
CA VAL A 57 5.37 2.22 6.45
C VAL A 57 6.77 2.65 6.04
N GLY A 58 6.84 3.72 5.27
CA GLY A 58 8.08 4.41 4.91
C GLY A 58 8.15 5.75 5.63
N GLU A 59 9.20 5.94 6.40
CA GLU A 59 9.43 7.11 7.24
C GLU A 59 10.62 7.92 6.76
N LEU A 60 10.47 9.24 6.74
CA LEU A 60 11.51 10.20 6.38
C LEU A 60 11.38 11.43 7.27
N ASP A 61 12.47 11.89 7.88
CA ASP A 61 12.49 13.01 8.82
C ASP A 61 11.38 12.90 9.90
N ASP A 62 11.28 11.72 10.54
CA ASP A 62 10.25 11.37 11.55
C ASP A 62 8.80 11.49 11.07
N ARG A 63 8.58 11.49 9.74
CA ARG A 63 7.26 11.59 9.12
C ARG A 63 6.96 10.38 8.25
N ILE A 64 5.76 9.83 8.39
CA ILE A 64 5.24 8.81 7.49
C ILE A 64 4.99 9.44 6.11
N VAL A 65 5.73 8.97 5.11
CA VAL A 65 5.66 9.43 3.71
C VAL A 65 5.23 8.35 2.74
N ALA A 66 5.20 7.08 3.18
CA ALA A 66 4.71 5.96 2.38
C ALA A 66 4.04 4.90 3.25
N SER A 67 3.14 4.13 2.65
CA SER A 67 2.53 2.96 3.29
C SER A 67 2.17 1.91 2.26
N ALA A 68 2.07 0.65 2.68
CA ALA A 68 1.48 -0.42 1.90
C ALA A 68 1.04 -1.58 2.80
N MET A 69 -0.15 -2.13 2.52
CA MET A 69 -0.63 -3.34 3.17
C MET A 69 -0.46 -4.53 2.24
N ALA A 70 0.53 -5.38 2.52
CA ALA A 70 0.69 -6.65 1.85
C ALA A 70 0.03 -7.79 2.66
N GLY A 71 -0.23 -8.93 2.02
CA GLY A 71 -0.67 -10.14 2.67
C GLY A 71 -0.46 -11.36 1.77
N TYR A 72 -0.35 -12.55 2.37
CA TYR A 72 -0.23 -13.81 1.64
C TYR A 72 -1.27 -14.80 2.11
N ASP A 73 -2.10 -15.32 1.20
CA ASP A 73 -3.19 -16.24 1.52
C ASP A 73 -2.81 -17.73 1.39
N GLY A 74 -1.55 -18.03 1.11
CA GLY A 74 -1.04 -19.39 0.84
C GLY A 74 -1.07 -19.78 -0.65
N HIS A 75 -1.69 -18.98 -1.51
CA HIS A 75 -1.71 -19.16 -2.96
C HIS A 75 -1.19 -17.93 -3.72
N ARG A 76 -1.56 -16.73 -3.29
CA ARG A 76 -1.19 -15.43 -3.87
C ARG A 76 -0.92 -14.39 -2.79
N GLY A 77 0.06 -13.55 -3.07
CA GLY A 77 0.25 -12.29 -2.37
C GLY A 77 -0.72 -11.25 -2.89
N TRP A 78 -1.14 -10.34 -2.03
CA TRP A 78 -1.91 -9.15 -2.40
C TRP A 78 -1.29 -7.91 -1.79
N VAL A 79 -1.28 -6.80 -2.55
CA VAL A 79 -0.94 -5.47 -2.01
C VAL A 79 -2.11 -4.51 -2.17
N ASN A 80 -2.42 -3.79 -1.09
CA ASN A 80 -3.43 -2.75 -1.00
C ASN A 80 -2.82 -1.49 -0.34
N TYR A 81 -3.52 -0.36 -0.44
CA TYR A 81 -3.13 0.89 0.22
C TYR A 81 -1.66 1.31 -0.02
N LEU A 82 -1.12 1.03 -1.21
CA LEU A 82 0.17 1.58 -1.64
C LEU A 82 0.03 3.10 -1.80
N ALA A 83 0.62 3.83 -0.88
CA ALA A 83 0.57 5.29 -0.81
C ALA A 83 1.98 5.85 -0.77
N VAL A 84 2.18 6.96 -1.48
CA VAL A 84 3.36 7.81 -1.35
C VAL A 84 2.89 9.25 -1.34
N ASP A 85 3.40 10.01 -0.37
CA ASP A 85 3.12 11.41 -0.17
C ASP A 85 3.21 12.17 -1.52
N PRO A 86 2.14 12.86 -1.96
CA PRO A 86 2.13 13.58 -3.22
C PRO A 86 3.31 14.53 -3.42
N ASP A 87 3.79 15.15 -2.33
CA ASP A 87 4.88 16.13 -2.34
C ASP A 87 6.27 15.46 -2.44
N ARG A 88 6.32 14.12 -2.34
CA ARG A 88 7.53 13.30 -2.40
C ARG A 88 7.48 12.26 -3.53
N ARG A 89 6.61 12.45 -4.52
CA ARG A 89 6.52 11.59 -5.71
C ARG A 89 7.79 11.66 -6.56
N ARG A 90 7.98 10.64 -7.41
CA ARG A 90 9.12 10.49 -8.32
C ARG A 90 10.49 10.37 -7.64
N ALA A 91 10.53 10.17 -6.33
CA ALA A 91 11.75 9.86 -5.57
C ALA A 91 12.00 8.35 -5.41
N GLY A 92 11.32 7.49 -6.18
CA GLY A 92 11.49 6.03 -6.13
C GLY A 92 10.84 5.32 -4.93
N LEU A 93 10.25 6.05 -3.98
CA LEU A 93 9.75 5.52 -2.70
C LEU A 93 8.77 4.33 -2.85
N ALA A 94 7.81 4.43 -3.77
CA ALA A 94 6.86 3.35 -4.03
C ALA A 94 7.56 2.07 -4.51
N GLY A 95 8.56 2.21 -5.39
CA GLY A 95 9.34 1.08 -5.89
C GLY A 95 10.18 0.43 -4.79
N THR A 96 10.79 1.23 -3.90
CA THR A 96 11.52 0.72 -2.74
C THR A 96 10.61 -0.09 -1.82
N LEU A 97 9.40 0.41 -1.53
CA LEU A 97 8.45 -0.29 -0.68
C LEU A 97 7.96 -1.60 -1.30
N MET A 98 7.65 -1.58 -2.61
CA MET A 98 7.27 -2.78 -3.35
C MET A 98 8.38 -3.83 -3.38
N ALA A 99 9.65 -3.42 -3.55
CA ALA A 99 10.78 -4.34 -3.54
C ALA A 99 10.93 -5.07 -2.19
N VAL A 100 10.73 -4.36 -1.07
CA VAL A 100 10.72 -4.97 0.27
C VAL A 100 9.57 -5.96 0.41
N ILE A 101 8.36 -5.58 0.00
CA ILE A 101 7.19 -6.47 0.03
C ILE A 101 7.43 -7.75 -0.78
N GLU A 102 7.95 -7.61 -2.00
CA GLU A 102 8.21 -8.76 -2.84
C GLU A 102 9.30 -9.68 -2.27
N ALA A 103 10.34 -9.12 -1.64
CA ALA A 103 11.36 -9.90 -0.96
C ALA A 103 10.76 -10.70 0.22
N ASP A 104 9.96 -10.05 1.06
CA ASP A 104 9.29 -10.69 2.19
C ASP A 104 8.32 -11.78 1.75
N LEU A 105 7.56 -11.55 0.69
CA LEU A 105 6.66 -12.54 0.11
C LEU A 105 7.42 -13.72 -0.50
N ARG A 106 8.51 -13.48 -1.23
CA ARG A 106 9.38 -14.56 -1.76
C ARG A 106 9.95 -15.42 -0.64
N ALA A 107 10.41 -14.80 0.46
CA ALA A 107 10.92 -15.52 1.63
C ALA A 107 9.86 -16.42 2.29
N ARG A 108 8.58 -16.10 2.12
CA ARG A 108 7.43 -16.90 2.59
C ARG A 108 6.95 -17.95 1.59
N GLY A 109 7.64 -18.09 0.45
CA GLY A 109 7.25 -19.01 -0.62
C GLY A 109 6.03 -18.54 -1.43
N CYS A 110 5.68 -17.26 -1.39
CA CYS A 110 4.61 -16.72 -2.21
C CYS A 110 5.03 -16.71 -3.70
N PRO A 111 4.32 -17.44 -4.58
CA PRO A 111 4.76 -17.60 -5.97
C PRO A 111 4.39 -16.40 -6.85
N LYS A 112 3.44 -15.57 -6.42
CA LYS A 112 2.92 -14.44 -7.22
C LYS A 112 2.24 -13.40 -6.35
N LEU A 113 2.53 -12.12 -6.59
CA LEU A 113 1.86 -10.97 -6.00
C LEU A 113 0.87 -10.34 -7.00
N SER A 114 -0.36 -10.11 -6.55
CA SER A 114 -1.45 -9.50 -7.31
C SER A 114 -1.90 -8.19 -6.67
N LEU A 115 -2.50 -7.31 -7.48
CA LEU A 115 -3.03 -6.02 -7.04
C LEU A 115 -4.15 -5.57 -7.96
N GLN A 116 -4.93 -4.60 -7.50
CA GLN A 116 -6.00 -4.00 -8.29
C GLN A 116 -5.71 -2.52 -8.51
N VAL A 117 -5.71 -2.12 -9.78
CA VAL A 117 -5.67 -0.71 -10.16
C VAL A 117 -7.06 -0.29 -10.62
N ARG A 118 -7.51 0.89 -10.18
CA ARG A 118 -8.79 1.45 -10.62
C ARG A 118 -8.73 1.79 -12.11
N ALA A 119 -9.83 1.55 -12.81
CA ALA A 119 -9.97 1.93 -14.22
C ALA A 119 -9.65 3.44 -14.40
N GLY A 120 -8.92 3.77 -15.47
CA GLY A 120 -8.50 5.14 -15.77
C GLY A 120 -7.28 5.64 -15.00
N ASN A 121 -6.73 4.89 -14.04
CA ASN A 121 -5.49 5.28 -13.35
C ASN A 121 -4.24 4.83 -14.15
N GLU A 122 -4.03 5.46 -15.31
CA GLU A 122 -2.91 5.15 -16.22
C GLU A 122 -1.54 5.39 -15.56
N GLN A 123 -1.45 6.35 -14.63
CA GLN A 123 -0.22 6.61 -13.89
C GLN A 123 0.17 5.40 -13.02
N ALA A 124 -0.78 4.84 -12.26
CA ALA A 124 -0.53 3.65 -11.46
C ALA A 124 -0.23 2.43 -12.34
N LEU A 125 -0.97 2.25 -13.45
CA LEU A 125 -0.69 1.17 -14.41
C LEU A 125 0.73 1.27 -14.97
N GLY A 126 1.15 2.45 -15.42
CA GLY A 126 2.51 2.68 -15.93
C GLY A 126 3.57 2.39 -14.86
N PHE A 127 3.33 2.81 -13.62
CA PHE A 127 4.21 2.51 -12.49
C PHE A 127 4.35 0.99 -12.28
N TYR A 128 3.25 0.25 -12.15
CA TYR A 128 3.33 -1.19 -11.92
C TYR A 128 3.94 -1.95 -13.11
N ARG A 129 3.66 -1.55 -14.36
CA ARG A 129 4.33 -2.10 -15.55
C ARG A 129 5.84 -1.90 -15.49
N SER A 130 6.32 -0.74 -15.01
CA SER A 130 7.75 -0.48 -14.85
C SER A 130 8.42 -1.39 -13.81
N LEU A 131 7.64 -1.95 -12.88
CA LEU A 131 8.09 -2.95 -11.89
C LEU A 131 7.94 -4.40 -12.40
N GLY A 132 7.48 -4.60 -13.63
CA GLY A 132 7.29 -5.95 -14.22
C GLY A 132 5.92 -6.58 -13.96
N TYR A 133 4.95 -5.83 -13.39
CA TYR A 133 3.57 -6.30 -13.30
C TYR A 133 2.90 -6.23 -14.66
N ALA A 134 2.10 -7.24 -14.98
CA ALA A 134 1.36 -7.32 -16.22
C ALA A 134 -0.13 -7.56 -15.94
N ASP A 135 -0.96 -7.26 -16.95
CA ASP A 135 -2.37 -7.64 -16.91
C ASP A 135 -2.48 -9.17 -17.00
N ASP A 136 -3.10 -9.76 -15.98
CA ASP A 136 -3.33 -11.20 -15.88
C ASP A 136 -4.44 -11.71 -16.82
N ARG A 137 -5.11 -10.82 -17.54
CA ARG A 137 -6.26 -11.12 -18.42
C ARG A 137 -7.39 -11.83 -17.68
N THR A 138 -7.62 -11.39 -16.44
CA THR A 138 -8.70 -11.91 -15.57
C THR A 138 -9.64 -10.78 -15.16
N VAL A 139 -10.89 -11.14 -14.88
CA VAL A 139 -11.89 -10.21 -14.35
C VAL A 139 -11.92 -10.33 -12.84
N VAL A 140 -11.79 -9.20 -12.14
CA VAL A 140 -11.94 -9.14 -10.69
C VAL A 140 -13.42 -9.03 -10.35
N LEU A 141 -13.95 -10.01 -9.61
CA LEU A 141 -15.30 -9.99 -9.06
C LEU A 141 -15.23 -9.73 -7.55
N GLY A 142 -16.16 -8.94 -7.01
CA GLY A 142 -16.20 -8.59 -5.60
C GLY A 142 -17.59 -8.75 -5.00
N LYS A 143 -17.66 -9.28 -3.78
CA LYS A 143 -18.86 -9.33 -2.94
C LYS A 143 -18.51 -8.82 -1.55
N ARG A 144 -19.25 -7.82 -1.05
CA ARG A 144 -19.08 -7.29 0.32
C ARG A 144 -19.61 -8.32 1.31
N LEU A 145 -18.80 -8.70 2.31
CA LEU A 145 -19.20 -9.65 3.36
C LEU A 145 -19.58 -8.95 4.68
N ILE A 146 -18.89 -7.87 5.02
CA ILE A 146 -19.17 -7.02 6.19
C ILE A 146 -19.19 -5.57 5.70
N SER A 147 -20.23 -4.82 6.07
CA SER A 147 -20.33 -3.39 5.75
C SER A 147 -19.68 -2.55 6.84
N ASP A 148 -18.91 -1.53 6.43
CA ASP A 148 -18.25 -0.61 7.35
C ASP A 148 -19.13 0.58 7.74
N GLY A 149 -20.17 0.85 6.95
CA GLY A 149 -21.01 2.04 7.02
C GLY A 149 -21.26 2.60 5.61
N ALA A 150 -22.44 3.22 5.45
CA ALA A 150 -23.11 3.59 4.19
C ALA A 150 -23.14 2.46 3.15
N ASP A 151 -24.29 1.80 3.06
CA ASP A 151 -24.62 0.96 1.91
C ASP A 151 -24.21 1.67 0.61
N ARG A 152 -23.50 0.94 -0.24
CA ARG A 152 -23.06 1.41 -1.55
C ARG A 152 -24.28 2.07 -2.22
N PRO A 153 -24.22 3.32 -2.73
CA PRO A 153 -25.28 3.79 -3.61
C PRO A 153 -25.40 2.74 -4.73
N GLU A 154 -26.61 2.25 -4.93
CA GLU A 154 -26.96 1.30 -5.98
C GLU A 154 -26.63 1.94 -7.32
N GLU A 155 -25.40 1.80 -7.83
CA GLU A 155 -25.07 2.24 -9.18
C GLU A 155 -24.81 1.04 -10.10
N ASN A 156 -25.81 0.87 -10.97
CA ASN A 156 -25.95 0.18 -12.25
C ASN A 156 -25.92 -1.36 -12.30
N ARG A 157 -27.16 -1.89 -12.36
CA ARG A 157 -27.57 -3.01 -13.22
C ARG A 157 -27.03 -2.88 -14.64
#